data_AF-A0A9X0CUE3-F1
#
_entry.id   AF-A0A9X0CUE3-F1
#
_cell.length_a   1.000
_cell.length_b   1.000
_cell.length_c   1.000
_cell.angle_alpha   90.00
_cell.angle_beta   90.00
_cell.angle_gamma   90.00
#
_symmetry.space_group_name_H-M   'P 1'
#
loop_
_entity.id
_entity.type
_entity.pdbx_description
1 polymer ?
#
loop_
_entity_poly.entity_id
_entity_poly.type
_entity_poly.pdbx_seq_one_letter_code
_entity_poly.pdbx_strand_id
1 'polypeptide(L)'
;MVIACDGIWNVKGSQEVVDFVADRLREQRENDMFNLENICEELLDSCLAPDTSGDGSGCDNMTSIIVVFNAESDTADHNNKKRKLQQDAETPDGDVADKKIKTDQNS
;
A
#
# COMPACT_ATOMS: atom_id res chain seq x y z
N MET A 1 8.78 -7.37 2.33
CA MET A 1 8.85 -8.70 2.97
C MET A 1 10.32 -8.99 3.28
N VAL A 2 10.60 -9.58 4.44
CA VAL A 2 11.95 -9.96 4.85
C VAL A 2 11.96 -11.46 5.13
N ILE A 3 12.95 -12.15 4.57
CA ILE A 3 13.21 -13.58 4.82
C ILE A 3 14.63 -13.64 5.37
N ALA A 4 14.83 -14.29 6.52
CA ALA A 4 16.16 -14.43 7.10
C ALA A 4 16.31 -15.74 7.87
N CYS A 5 17.55 -16.18 8.09
CA CYS A 5 17.87 -17.32 8.95
C CYS A 5 17.73 -16.99 10.44
N ASP A 6 17.77 -18.02 11.28
CA ASP A 6 17.78 -17.92 12.74
C ASP A 6 18.92 -17.05 13.29
N GLY A 7 20.07 -17.00 12.62
CA GLY A 7 21.16 -16.10 12.96
C GLY A 7 20.74 -14.62 13.08
N ILE A 8 19.79 -14.14 12.26
CA ILE A 8 19.21 -12.80 12.38
C ILE A 8 18.20 -12.73 13.53
N TRP A 9 17.28 -13.70 13.58
CA TRP A 9 16.16 -13.69 14.53
C TRP A 9 16.58 -13.96 15.98
N ASN A 10 17.76 -14.54 16.19
CA ASN A 10 18.39 -14.68 17.51
C ASN A 10 18.90 -13.34 18.05
N VAL A 11 19.18 -12.35 17.18
CA VAL A 11 19.73 -11.04 17.57
C VAL A 11 18.68 -9.94 17.55
N LYS A 12 17.72 -9.99 16.63
CA LYS A 12 16.66 -8.97 16.48
C LYS A 12 15.27 -9.60 16.40
N GLY A 13 14.33 -8.98 17.10
CA GLY A 13 12.92 -9.31 17.01
C GLY A 13 12.35 -8.99 15.62
N SER A 14 11.29 -9.70 15.24
CA SER A 14 10.65 -9.52 13.93
C SER A 14 10.22 -8.08 13.66
N GLN A 15 9.62 -7.42 14.65
CA GLN A 15 9.19 -6.03 14.51
C GLN A 15 10.39 -5.07 14.40
N GLU A 16 11.47 -5.30 15.15
CA GLU A 16 12.69 -4.49 15.06
C GLU A 16 13.31 -4.56 13.67
N VAL A 17 13.36 -5.75 13.06
CA VAL A 17 13.83 -5.92 11.68
C VAL A 17 12.91 -5.23 10.68
N VAL A 18 11.58 -5.36 10.86
CA VAL A 18 10.60 -4.69 9.98
C VAL A 18 10.74 -3.17 10.05
N ASP A 19 10.84 -2.61 11.24
CA ASP A 19 10.98 -1.17 11.45
C ASP A 19 12.31 -0.68 10.87
N PHE A 20 13.42 -1.38 11.14
CA PHE A 20 14.74 -1.09 10.62
C PHE A 20 14.78 -1.00 9.09
N VAL A 21 14.14 -1.97 8.40
CA VAL A 21 14.08 -2.02 6.93
C VAL A 21 13.10 -0.97 6.40
N ALA A 22 11.94 -0.80 7.04
CA ALA A 22 10.92 0.15 6.59
C ALA A 22 11.42 1.60 6.64
N ASP A 23 12.17 1.97 7.67
CA ASP A 23 12.71 3.32 7.82
C ASP A 23 13.73 3.63 6.71
N ARG A 24 14.65 2.71 6.41
CA ARG A 24 15.61 2.86 5.30
C ARG A 24 14.93 2.92 3.93
N LEU A 25 13.89 2.11 3.71
CA LEU A 25 13.12 2.15 2.46
C LEU A 25 12.40 3.49 2.29
N ARG A 26 11.90 4.10 3.38
CA ARG A 26 11.25 5.42 3.34
C ARG A 26 12.24 6.52 2.98
N GLU A 27 13.44 6.50 3.56
CA GLU A 27 14.52 7.45 3.26
C GLU A 27 14.97 7.37 1.78
N GLN A 28 15.04 6.16 1.23
CA GLN A 28 15.46 5.95 -0.17
C GLN A 28 14.37 6.29 -1.21
N ARG A 29 13.10 6.30 -0.81
CA ARG A 29 11.96 6.54 -1.72
C ARG A 29 11.97 7.92 -2.35
N GLU A 30 12.62 8.90 -1.73
CA GLU A 30 12.73 10.26 -2.27
C GLU A 30 13.50 10.31 -3.60
N ASN A 31 14.30 9.28 -3.91
CA ASN A 31 15.16 9.23 -5.11
C ASN A 31 14.74 8.14 -6.12
N ASP A 32 13.54 7.54 -5.97
CA ASP A 32 12.98 6.47 -6.84
C ASP A 32 13.89 5.24 -7.05
N MET A 33 14.89 5.05 -6.18
CA MET A 33 15.84 3.93 -6.26
C MET A 33 16.05 3.33 -4.87
N PHE A 34 15.67 2.06 -4.70
CA PHE A 34 15.96 1.32 -3.47
C PHE A 34 17.34 0.65 -3.57
N ASN A 35 18.28 1.08 -2.75
CA ASN A 35 19.54 0.39 -2.56
C ASN A 35 19.36 -0.69 -1.48
N LEU A 36 18.79 -1.83 -1.90
CA LEU A 36 18.51 -2.97 -1.03
C LEU A 36 19.79 -3.67 -0.54
N GLU A 37 20.86 -3.63 -1.32
CA GLU A 37 22.17 -4.18 -0.94
C GLU A 37 22.67 -3.52 0.34
N ASN A 38 22.70 -2.19 0.35
CA ASN A 38 23.12 -1.42 1.52
C ASN A 38 22.21 -1.65 2.74
N ILE A 39 20.89 -1.79 2.53
CA ILE A 39 19.96 -2.12 3.64
C ILE A 39 20.26 -3.52 4.21
N CYS A 40 20.56 -4.50 3.35
CA CYS A 40 20.93 -5.84 3.78
C CYS A 40 22.25 -5.84 4.55
N GLU A 41 23.28 -5.13 4.07
CA GLU A 41 24.58 -5.01 4.74
C GLU A 41 24.42 -4.38 6.12
N GLU A 42 23.71 -3.25 6.21
CA GLU A 42 23.48 -2.59 7.49
C GLU A 42 22.69 -3.47 8.47
N LEU A 43 21.73 -4.26 7.97
CA LEU A 43 21.00 -5.23 8.80
C LEU A 43 21.94 -6.30 9.36
N LEU A 44 22.80 -6.87 8.52
CA LEU A 44 23.78 -7.88 8.93
C LEU A 44 24.78 -7.31 9.94
N ASP A 45 25.33 -6.12 9.66
CA ASP A 45 26.29 -5.44 10.53
C ASP A 45 25.66 -5.12 11.89
N SER A 46 24.40 -4.69 11.91
CA SER A 46 23.68 -4.40 13.16
C SER A 46 23.37 -5.64 14.02
N CYS A 47 23.61 -6.83 13.49
CA CYS A 47 23.48 -8.11 14.18
C CYS A 47 24.83 -8.72 14.57
N LEU A 48 25.96 -8.20 14.10
CA LEU A 48 27.28 -8.73 14.43
C LEU A 48 27.63 -8.50 15.91
N ALA A 49 28.16 -9.53 16.54
CA ALA A 49 28.74 -9.39 17.86
C ALA A 49 29.99 -8.48 17.82
N PRO A 50 30.21 -7.62 18.83
CA PRO A 50 31.43 -6.82 18.89
C PRO A 50 32.68 -7.68 19.14
N ASP A 51 32.51 -8.80 19.83
CA ASP A 51 33.52 -9.82 20.10
C ASP A 51 32.87 -11.18 20.41
N THR A 52 33.68 -12.21 20.63
CA THR A 52 33.22 -13.58 20.91
C THR A 52 33.07 -13.91 22.40
N SER A 53 33.12 -12.93 23.30
CA SER A 53 33.06 -13.14 24.74
C SER A 53 31.64 -13.16 25.31
N GLY A 54 30.64 -12.81 24.50
CA GLY A 54 29.23 -12.74 24.87
C GLY A 54 28.51 -14.10 24.95
N ASP A 55 27.18 -14.05 24.85
CA ASP A 55 26.30 -15.24 24.87
C ASP A 55 26.24 -16.01 23.54
N GLY A 56 27.04 -15.58 22.54
CA GLY A 56 27.08 -16.14 21.20
C GLY A 56 26.11 -15.49 20.21
N SER A 57 25.26 -14.56 20.65
CA SER A 57 24.38 -13.79 19.75
C SER A 57 25.22 -12.97 18.77
N GLY A 58 24.94 -13.08 17.47
CA GLY A 58 25.66 -12.36 16.42
C GLY A 58 26.98 -13.02 15.97
N CYS A 59 27.24 -14.26 16.39
CA CYS A 59 28.39 -15.05 15.95
C CYS A 59 28.04 -16.14 14.91
N ASP A 60 26.77 -16.29 14.53
CA ASP A 60 26.31 -17.32 13.59
C ASP A 60 26.41 -16.84 12.12
N ASN A 61 26.23 -17.77 11.18
CA ASN A 61 26.00 -17.44 9.79
C ASN A 61 24.69 -16.64 9.66
N MET A 62 24.77 -15.47 9.04
CA MET A 62 23.63 -14.59 8.83
C MET A 62 23.31 -14.45 7.35
N THR A 63 22.04 -14.58 6.99
CA THR A 63 21.54 -14.42 5.63
C THR A 63 20.17 -13.77 5.70
N SER A 64 19.97 -12.74 4.88
CA SER A 64 18.70 -12.01 4.74
C SER A 64 18.39 -11.74 3.27
N ILE A 65 17.11 -11.78 2.93
CA ILE A 65 16.56 -11.46 1.61
C ILE A 65 15.42 -10.47 1.82
N ILE A 66 15.52 -9.31 1.19
CA ILE A 66 14.48 -8.28 1.19
C ILE A 66 13.76 -8.28 -0.15
N VAL A 67 12.44 -8.44 -0.12
CA VAL A 67 11.56 -8.36 -1.30
C VAL A 67 10.66 -7.15 -1.15
N VAL A 68 10.80 -6.18 -2.07
CA VAL A 68 9.92 -5.01 -2.18
C VAL A 68 8.86 -5.29 -3.24
N PHE A 69 7.60 -5.07 -2.88
CA PHE A 69 6.48 -5.20 -3.82
C PHE A 69 6.15 -3.81 -4.38
N ASN A 70 6.17 -3.67 -5.70
CA ASN A 70 5.61 -2.49 -6.34
C ASN A 70 4.09 -2.60 -6.32
N ALA A 71 3.43 -1.58 -5.78
CA ALA A 71 2.01 -1.39 -5.95
C ALA A 71 1.77 -0.76 -7.33
N GLU A 72 1.90 -1.54 -8.40
CA GLU A 72 1.23 -1.14 -9.64
C GLU A 72 -0.27 -1.30 -9.42
N SER A 73 -0.98 -0.18 -9.38
CA SER A 73 -2.43 -0.16 -9.41
C SER A 73 -2.90 -0.69 -10.77
N ASP A 74 -3.82 -1.65 -10.75
CA ASP A 74 -4.67 -2.01 -11.87
C ASP A 74 -5.41 -0.78 -12.42
N THR A 75 -4.78 0.02 -13.29
CA THR A 75 -5.51 0.94 -14.17
C THR A 75 -5.89 0.18 -15.43
N ALA A 76 -6.74 -0.84 -15.27
CA ALA A 76 -7.55 -1.35 -16.37
C ALA A 76 -8.68 -0.35 -16.59
N ASP A 77 -8.58 0.41 -17.68
CA ASP A 77 -9.62 1.26 -18.27
C ASP A 77 -11.00 0.57 -18.26
N HIS A 78 -11.82 0.83 -17.25
CA HIS A 78 -13.27 0.65 -17.37
C HIS A 78 -13.86 1.88 -18.07
N ASN A 79 -13.59 1.94 -19.38
CA ASN A 79 -14.30 2.77 -20.35
C ASN A 79 -15.80 2.44 -20.28
N ASN A 80 -16.55 3.17 -19.46
CA ASN A 80 -18.00 3.05 -19.35
C ASN A 80 -18.67 3.73 -20.56
N LYS A 81 -18.54 3.11 -21.75
CA LYS A 81 -19.42 3.42 -22.89
C LYS A 81 -20.81 2.89 -22.56
N LYS A 82 -21.62 3.72 -21.88
CA LYS A 82 -23.07 3.54 -21.78
C LYS A 82 -23.65 3.44 -23.18
N ARG A 83 -23.96 2.22 -23.60
CA ARG A 83 -24.78 1.94 -24.79
C ARG A 83 -26.15 2.57 -24.54
N LYS A 84 -26.52 3.56 -25.36
CA LYS A 84 -27.92 3.99 -25.52
C LYS A 84 -28.71 2.80 -26.04
N LEU A 85 -29.77 2.42 -25.34
CA LEU A 85 -30.89 1.72 -25.95
C LEU A 85 -32.13 2.59 -25.72
N GLN A 86 -32.70 3.03 -26.83
CA GLN A 86 -33.97 3.72 -26.92
C GLN A 86 -35.07 2.66 -27.07
N GLN A 87 -36.14 2.79 -26.30
CA GLN A 87 -37.44 2.24 -26.70
C GLN A 87 -38.56 3.11 -26.15
N ASP A 88 -39.39 3.53 -27.10
CA ASP A 88 -40.50 4.46 -26.98
C ASP A 88 -41.80 3.79 -26.47
N ALA A 89 -42.68 4.67 -25.99
CA ALA A 89 -44.15 4.58 -25.89
C ALA A 89 -44.77 3.75 -24.74
N GLU A 90 -45.52 4.44 -23.85
CA GLU A 90 -46.99 4.45 -23.79
C GLU A 90 -47.48 5.23 -22.55
N THR A 91 -48.36 6.23 -22.74
CA THR A 91 -49.19 6.85 -21.67
C THR A 91 -50.58 6.22 -21.68
N PRO A 92 -51.23 6.04 -20.51
CA PRO A 92 -52.36 6.94 -20.16
C PRO A 92 -52.40 7.26 -18.63
N ASP A 93 -52.64 8.52 -18.25
CA ASP A 93 -53.93 9.10 -17.83
C ASP A 93 -54.30 8.81 -16.35
N GLY A 94 -54.55 9.86 -15.56
CA GLY A 94 -55.19 9.73 -14.24
C GLY A 94 -54.63 10.59 -13.09
N ASP A 95 -55.30 11.72 -12.86
CA ASP A 95 -55.61 12.36 -11.58
C ASP A 95 -54.56 13.09 -10.68
N VAL A 96 -54.61 14.43 -10.81
CA VAL A 96 -54.96 15.45 -9.78
C VAL A 96 -54.25 15.43 -8.43
N ALA A 97 -53.47 16.50 -8.16
CA ALA A 97 -53.60 17.30 -6.93
C ALA A 97 -52.94 18.69 -7.07
N ASP A 98 -53.80 19.71 -7.11
CA ASP A 98 -53.55 21.15 -6.98
C ASP A 98 -52.60 21.55 -5.83
N LYS A 99 -51.76 22.57 -6.09
CA LYS A 99 -51.68 23.75 -5.23
C LYS A 99 -51.27 25.00 -6.02
N LYS A 100 -52.29 25.83 -6.27
CA LYS A 100 -52.25 27.17 -6.88
C LYS A 100 -51.35 28.14 -6.11
N ILE A 101 -50.56 28.93 -6.85
CA ILE A 101 -50.14 30.28 -6.43
C ILE A 101 -50.85 31.28 -7.38
N LYS A 102 -51.85 31.97 -6.82
CA LYS A 102 -52.47 33.22 -7.31
C LYS A 102 -51.49 34.38 -7.09
N THR A 103 -51.51 35.54 -7.72
CA THR A 103 -52.19 36.21 -8.85
C THR A 103 -51.58 37.62 -8.85
N ASP A 104 -51.29 38.21 -10.01
CA ASP A 104 -51.13 39.66 -10.22
C ASP A 104 -50.91 39.84 -11.74
N GLN A 105 -51.54 40.71 -12.54
CA GLN A 105 -52.57 41.75 -12.48
C GLN A 105 -53.04 41.95 -13.94
N ASN A 106 -54.32 42.26 -14.20
CA ASN A 106 -54.71 43.39 -15.08
C ASN A 106 -56.24 43.57 -15.17
N SER A 107 -56.66 44.83 -14.96
CA SER A 107 -57.92 45.52 -15.34
C SER A 107 -59.26 45.05 -14.79
#